data_AF-A0ABD4SWU7-F1
#
_entry.id   AF-A0ABD4SWU7-F1
#
_cell.length_a   1.000
_cell.length_b   1.000
_cell.length_c   1.000
_cell.angle_alpha   90.00
_cell.angle_beta   90.00
_cell.angle_gamma   90.00
#
_symmetry.space_group_name_H-M   'P 1'
#
loop_
_entity.id
_entity.type
_entity.pdbx_description
1 polymer ?
#
loop_
_entity_poly.entity_id
_entity_poly.type
_entity_poly.pdbx_seq_one_letter_code
_entity_poly.pdbx_strand_id
1 'polypeptide(L)'
;MVSCGGNSVKIEFSQPNSIPSFQPDDKFKKDLYRLELTSQNYSYNKFKNKFSNFFNEIKSQNNTEFPFACANNARTCLDEGEITYIVIKKLVKLKILNFIPVAKIPLPDNLPAQQVSFIKMAHQFDDQNKKLELELEFGHFHSSQPHIIGQQSFKINFLAD
;
A
#
# COMPACT_ATOMS: atom_id res chain seq x y z
N MET A 1 44.57 -27.07 -48.16
CA MET A 1 43.57 -28.04 -47.65
C MET A 1 43.76 -28.19 -46.16
N VAL A 2 42.89 -27.56 -45.35
CA VAL A 2 42.50 -28.06 -44.03
C VAL A 2 41.01 -27.75 -43.93
N SER A 3 40.20 -28.79 -44.07
CA SER A 3 38.77 -28.78 -43.79
C SER A 3 38.59 -29.37 -42.40
N CYS A 4 38.14 -28.54 -41.46
CA CYS A 4 37.39 -28.92 -40.28
C CYS A 4 36.25 -27.88 -40.26
N GLY A 5 35.05 -28.24 -40.65
CA GLY A 5 34.24 -29.19 -39.92
C GLY A 5 33.16 -28.37 -39.25
N GLY A 6 31.97 -28.36 -39.85
CA GLY A 6 30.86 -27.53 -39.45
C GLY A 6 30.57 -27.66 -37.96
N ASN A 7 30.55 -26.52 -37.29
CA ASN A 7 29.73 -26.25 -36.13
C ASN A 7 29.46 -24.74 -36.17
N SER A 8 28.62 -24.33 -37.12
CA SER A 8 27.87 -23.09 -36.97
C SER A 8 27.02 -23.30 -35.73
N VAL A 9 27.51 -22.83 -34.58
CA VAL A 9 26.71 -22.69 -33.37
C VAL A 9 25.59 -21.73 -33.75
N LYS A 10 24.45 -22.28 -34.19
CA LYS A 10 23.20 -21.53 -34.24
C LYS A 10 22.93 -21.18 -32.79
N ILE A 11 23.10 -19.91 -32.47
CA ILE A 11 22.56 -19.34 -31.24
C ILE A 11 21.05 -19.40 -31.43
N GLU A 12 20.44 -20.50 -31.03
CA GLU A 12 19.01 -20.60 -30.87
C GLU A 12 18.67 -19.81 -29.61
N PHE A 13 18.15 -18.60 -29.79
CA PHE A 13 17.45 -17.91 -28.74
C PHE A 13 16.18 -18.72 -28.46
N SER A 14 16.26 -19.65 -27.50
CA SER A 14 15.06 -20.13 -26.84
C SER A 14 14.31 -18.90 -26.35
N GLN A 15 13.08 -18.70 -26.83
CA GLN A 15 12.23 -17.61 -26.36
C GLN A 15 12.32 -17.60 -24.84
N PRO A 16 12.63 -16.45 -24.21
CA PRO A 16 12.67 -16.39 -22.77
C PRO A 16 11.32 -16.93 -22.32
N ASN A 17 11.34 -18.03 -21.55
CA ASN A 17 10.17 -18.56 -20.88
C ASN A 17 9.39 -17.36 -20.39
N SER A 18 8.29 -17.05 -21.07
CA SER A 18 7.48 -15.89 -20.77
C SER A 18 6.96 -16.18 -19.38
N ILE A 19 7.62 -15.61 -18.37
CA ILE A 19 7.07 -15.48 -17.03
C ILE A 19 5.65 -14.98 -17.31
N PRO A 20 4.61 -15.73 -16.93
CA PRO A 20 3.26 -15.37 -17.29
C PRO A 20 3.10 -13.90 -16.89
N SER A 21 2.82 -13.05 -17.89
CA SER A 21 2.48 -11.66 -17.66
C SER A 21 1.47 -11.66 -16.53
N PHE A 22 1.82 -11.04 -15.40
CA PHE A 22 0.95 -11.02 -14.22
C PHE A 22 -0.43 -10.58 -14.68
N GLN A 23 -1.37 -11.54 -14.78
CA GLN A 23 -2.74 -11.20 -15.03
C GLN A 23 -3.30 -10.81 -13.67
N PRO A 24 -3.81 -9.56 -13.51
CA PRO A 24 -4.42 -9.16 -12.26
C PRO A 24 -5.52 -10.16 -11.93
N ASP A 25 -5.32 -10.89 -10.84
CA ASP A 25 -6.23 -11.94 -10.40
C ASP A 25 -7.57 -11.28 -10.08
N ASP A 26 -8.63 -11.73 -10.76
CA ASP A 26 -9.99 -11.20 -10.68
C ASP A 26 -10.52 -11.09 -9.25
N LYS A 27 -9.91 -11.83 -8.32
CA LYS A 27 -10.21 -11.78 -6.89
C LYS A 27 -10.02 -10.39 -6.26
N PHE A 28 -9.20 -9.51 -6.82
CA PHE A 28 -8.93 -8.19 -6.25
C PHE A 28 -9.83 -7.06 -6.78
N LYS A 29 -10.89 -7.39 -7.52
CA LYS A 29 -11.63 -6.41 -8.32
C LYS A 29 -12.51 -5.42 -7.53
N LYS A 30 -13.14 -5.78 -6.39
CA LYS A 30 -13.97 -4.86 -5.55
C LYS A 30 -14.13 -5.33 -4.10
N ASP A 31 -14.34 -4.37 -3.17
CA ASP A 31 -14.77 -4.56 -1.77
C ASP A 31 -13.98 -5.62 -0.97
N LEU A 32 -12.66 -5.52 -1.01
CA LEU A 32 -11.75 -6.48 -0.40
C LEU A 32 -11.75 -6.42 1.13
N TYR A 33 -11.90 -5.19 1.66
CA TYR A 33 -11.71 -4.90 3.07
C TYR A 33 -12.85 -4.03 3.61
N ARG A 34 -13.02 -4.05 4.93
CA ARG A 34 -13.87 -3.10 5.64
C ARG A 34 -13.03 -2.38 6.67
N LEU A 35 -13.15 -1.05 6.69
CA LEU A 35 -12.51 -0.18 7.65
C LEU A 35 -13.59 0.64 8.34
N GLU A 36 -13.71 0.47 9.66
CA GLU A 36 -14.77 1.09 10.45
C GLU A 36 -14.28 1.47 11.85
N LEU A 37 -14.98 2.40 12.51
CA LEU A 37 -14.70 2.70 13.91
C LEU A 37 -15.10 1.52 14.79
N THR A 38 -14.26 1.21 15.78
CA THR A 38 -14.62 0.22 16.81
C THR A 38 -15.77 0.70 17.69
N SER A 39 -15.94 2.03 17.85
CA SER A 39 -17.06 2.66 18.53
C SER A 39 -17.64 3.79 17.69
N GLN A 40 -18.95 3.74 17.41
CA GLN A 40 -19.63 4.79 16.63
C GLN A 40 -19.69 6.14 17.35
N ASN A 41 -19.48 6.15 18.68
CA ASN A 41 -19.46 7.37 19.49
C ASN A 41 -18.04 7.95 19.65
N TYR A 42 -17.06 7.43 18.91
CA TYR A 42 -15.70 8.00 18.96
C TYR A 42 -15.72 9.40 18.34
N SER A 43 -15.20 10.38 19.09
CA SER A 43 -15.17 11.80 18.70
C SER A 43 -14.31 12.04 17.47
N TYR A 44 -14.83 12.83 16.52
CA TYR A 44 -14.11 13.27 15.33
C TYR A 44 -12.83 14.02 15.69
N ASN A 45 -12.89 15.01 16.58
CA ASN A 45 -11.72 15.82 16.93
C ASN A 45 -10.66 14.99 17.66
N LYS A 46 -11.08 14.10 18.57
CA LYS A 46 -10.15 13.17 19.22
C LYS A 46 -9.51 12.23 18.21
N PHE A 47 -10.25 11.81 17.18
CA PHE A 47 -9.71 10.96 16.12
C PHE A 47 -8.70 11.72 15.28
N LYS A 48 -9.11 12.86 14.71
CA LYS A 48 -8.28 13.71 13.84
C LYS A 48 -6.98 14.12 14.54
N ASN A 49 -7.06 14.60 15.79
CA ASN A 49 -5.87 14.97 16.56
C ASN A 49 -4.93 13.78 16.77
N LYS A 50 -5.46 12.61 17.12
CA LYS A 50 -4.64 11.40 17.33
C LYS A 50 -4.03 10.91 16.02
N PHE A 51 -4.78 10.95 14.92
CA PHE A 51 -4.30 10.64 13.58
C PHE A 51 -3.15 11.59 13.21
N SER A 52 -3.36 12.91 13.27
CA SER A 52 -2.35 13.92 12.92
C SER A 52 -1.10 13.82 13.80
N ASN A 53 -1.26 13.52 15.09
CA ASN A 53 -0.13 13.31 15.98
C ASN A 53 0.72 12.11 15.55
N PHE A 54 0.10 10.96 15.27
CA PHE A 54 0.85 9.79 14.79
C PHE A 54 1.47 10.03 13.41
N PHE A 55 0.76 10.71 12.52
CA PHE A 55 1.27 11.05 11.20
C PHE A 55 2.53 11.90 11.30
N ASN A 56 2.49 12.98 12.08
CA ASN A 56 3.62 13.89 12.28
C ASN A 56 4.77 13.22 13.03
N GLU A 57 4.49 12.37 14.01
CA GLU A 57 5.49 11.57 14.72
C GLU A 57 6.29 10.69 13.74
N ILE A 58 5.58 9.92 12.90
CA ILE A 58 6.20 9.01 11.92
C ILE A 58 6.94 9.81 10.85
N LYS A 59 6.34 10.88 10.33
CA LYS A 59 6.98 11.75 9.32
C LYS A 59 8.28 12.36 9.85
N SER A 60 8.26 12.82 11.11
CA SER A 60 9.45 13.36 11.78
C SER A 60 10.54 12.30 12.00
N GLN A 61 10.17 11.11 12.48
CA GLN A 61 11.10 9.98 12.65
C GLN A 61 11.72 9.57 11.31
N ASN A 62 10.91 9.39 10.27
CA ASN A 62 11.36 9.03 8.92
C ASN A 62 12.36 10.06 8.35
N ASN A 63 12.08 11.36 8.52
CA ASN A 63 12.99 12.43 8.12
C ASN A 63 14.28 12.47 8.95
N THR A 64 14.21 12.11 10.24
CA THR A 64 15.37 12.10 11.14
C THR A 64 16.30 10.92 10.87
N GLU A 65 15.73 9.75 10.58
CA GLU A 65 16.48 8.52 10.29
C GLU A 65 17.06 8.54 8.87
N PHE A 66 16.35 9.14 7.91
CA PHE A 66 16.76 9.16 6.51
C PHE A 66 16.74 10.57 5.87
N PRO A 67 17.44 11.58 6.44
CA PRO A 67 17.32 12.97 6.02
C PRO A 67 17.72 13.21 4.56
N PHE A 68 18.81 12.58 4.11
CA PHE A 68 19.26 12.69 2.72
C PHE A 68 18.37 11.91 1.75
N ALA A 69 17.77 10.80 2.18
CA ALA A 69 16.84 10.05 1.35
C ALA A 69 15.55 10.85 1.14
N CYS A 70 15.02 11.45 2.20
CA CYS A 70 13.81 12.26 2.14
C CYS A 70 14.03 13.57 1.37
N ALA A 71 15.19 14.20 1.49
CA ALA A 71 15.53 15.38 0.68
C ALA A 71 15.62 15.07 -0.83
N ASN A 72 15.99 13.84 -1.19
CA ASN A 72 16.16 13.41 -2.58
C ASN A 72 15.03 12.50 -3.09
N ASN A 73 13.93 12.35 -2.35
CA ASN A 73 12.82 11.43 -2.66
C ASN A 73 13.30 9.98 -2.97
N ALA A 74 14.36 9.53 -2.30
CA ALA A 74 14.87 8.19 -2.45
C ALA A 74 13.91 7.17 -1.82
N ARG A 75 13.89 5.95 -2.36
CA ARG A 75 12.95 4.87 -2.01
C ARG A 75 12.93 4.46 -0.53
N THR A 76 13.97 4.79 0.23
CA THR A 76 14.03 4.52 1.67
C THR A 76 13.26 5.55 2.52
N CYS A 77 12.89 6.69 1.96
CA CYS A 77 12.00 7.64 2.62
C CYS A 77 10.55 7.23 2.36
N LEU A 78 9.78 7.05 3.44
CA LEU A 78 8.34 6.80 3.33
C LEU A 78 7.61 8.01 2.74
N ASP A 79 6.71 7.78 1.80
CA ASP A 79 5.78 8.80 1.31
C ASP A 79 4.57 8.97 2.24
N GLU A 80 3.76 10.00 1.99
CA GLU A 80 2.60 10.31 2.84
C GLU A 80 1.54 9.20 2.84
N GLY A 81 1.41 8.46 1.74
CA GLY A 81 0.50 7.33 1.63
C GLY A 81 0.97 6.15 2.47
N GLU A 82 2.26 5.85 2.44
CA GLU A 82 2.88 4.81 3.27
C GLU A 82 2.77 5.17 4.77
N ILE A 83 3.05 6.42 5.12
CA ILE A 83 2.89 6.93 6.49
C ILE A 83 1.44 6.78 6.96
N THR A 84 0.48 7.20 6.13
CA THR A 84 -0.96 7.08 6.44
C THR A 84 -1.35 5.63 6.72
N TYR A 85 -0.89 4.69 5.90
CA TYR A 85 -1.17 3.27 6.12
C TYR A 85 -0.63 2.78 7.48
N ILE A 86 0.56 3.23 7.87
CA ILE A 86 1.14 2.93 9.20
C ILE A 86 0.28 3.54 10.32
N VAL A 87 -0.22 4.77 10.15
CA VAL A 87 -1.14 5.41 11.12
C VAL A 87 -2.41 4.57 11.30
N ILE A 88 -3.02 4.10 10.21
CA ILE A 88 -4.21 3.24 10.28
C ILE A 88 -3.90 1.95 11.05
N LYS A 89 -2.75 1.31 10.80
CA LYS A 89 -2.32 0.14 11.59
C LYS A 89 -2.14 0.45 13.07
N LYS A 90 -1.56 1.61 13.43
CA LYS A 90 -1.47 2.06 14.83
C LYS A 90 -2.87 2.21 15.44
N LEU A 91 -3.81 2.83 14.73
CA LEU A 91 -5.19 3.03 15.19
C LEU A 91 -5.97 1.70 15.34
N VAL A 92 -5.69 0.71 14.49
CA VAL A 92 -6.22 -0.66 14.63
C VAL A 92 -5.65 -1.35 15.87
N LYS A 93 -4.34 -1.28 16.11
CA LYS A 93 -3.70 -1.82 17.33
C LYS A 93 -4.28 -1.20 18.61
N LEU A 94 -4.64 0.08 18.57
CA LEU A 94 -5.29 0.80 19.66
C LEU A 94 -6.80 0.53 19.79
N LYS A 95 -7.38 -0.32 18.94
CA LYS A 95 -8.81 -0.65 18.91
C LYS A 95 -9.70 0.59 18.72
N ILE A 96 -9.22 1.55 17.95
CA ILE A 96 -10.02 2.72 17.51
C ILE A 96 -10.67 2.40 16.17
N LEU A 97 -9.94 1.70 15.30
CA LEU A 97 -10.42 1.18 14.03
C LEU A 97 -10.45 -0.34 14.03
N ASN A 98 -11.40 -0.90 13.29
CA ASN A 98 -11.39 -2.27 12.84
C ASN A 98 -11.05 -2.28 11.35
N PHE A 99 -9.99 -2.99 10.96
CA PHE A 99 -9.62 -3.20 9.56
C PHE A 99 -9.64 -4.70 9.28
N ILE A 100 -10.64 -5.14 8.52
CA ILE A 100 -10.94 -6.56 8.36
C ILE A 100 -11.04 -6.94 6.88
N PRO A 101 -10.65 -8.17 6.53
CA PRO A 101 -10.94 -8.73 5.21
C PRO A 101 -12.42 -9.08 5.09
N VAL A 102 -13.04 -8.62 4.00
CA VAL A 102 -14.44 -8.96 3.65
C VAL A 102 -14.46 -10.18 2.73
N ALA A 103 -13.49 -10.28 1.83
CA ALA A 103 -13.23 -11.47 1.03
C ALA A 103 -12.32 -12.46 1.78
N LYS A 104 -12.14 -13.69 1.25
CA LYS A 104 -11.10 -14.64 1.71
C LYS A 104 -9.66 -14.18 1.42
N ILE A 105 -9.47 -12.89 1.19
CA ILE A 105 -8.21 -12.26 0.83
C ILE A 105 -7.64 -11.67 2.11
N PRO A 106 -6.42 -12.03 2.53
CA PRO A 106 -5.82 -11.47 3.72
C PRO A 106 -5.53 -9.97 3.53
N LEU A 107 -5.31 -9.24 4.64
CA LEU A 107 -4.86 -7.85 4.58
C LEU A 107 -3.58 -7.72 3.73
N PRO A 108 -3.32 -6.56 3.08
CA PRO A 108 -2.20 -6.43 2.16
C PRO A 108 -0.83 -6.79 2.76
N ASP A 109 -0.61 -6.49 4.05
CA ASP A 109 0.61 -6.84 4.80
C ASP A 109 0.87 -8.35 4.88
N ASN A 110 -0.17 -9.16 4.76
CA ASN A 110 -0.12 -10.62 4.92
C ASN A 110 -0.07 -11.33 3.56
N LEU A 111 -0.03 -10.59 2.46
CA LEU A 111 0.21 -11.14 1.13
C LEU A 111 1.73 -11.34 0.91
N PRO A 112 2.14 -12.30 0.07
CA PRO A 112 3.56 -12.50 -0.23
C PRO A 112 4.20 -11.23 -0.80
N ALA A 113 5.44 -10.93 -0.40
CA ALA A 113 6.18 -9.76 -0.87
C ALA A 113 6.34 -9.69 -2.40
N GLN A 114 6.30 -10.85 -3.07
CA GLN A 114 6.31 -10.96 -4.53
C GLN A 114 5.04 -10.40 -5.18
N GLN A 115 3.91 -10.41 -4.45
CA GLN A 115 2.63 -9.85 -4.90
C GLN A 115 2.46 -8.41 -4.42
N VAL A 116 2.87 -8.14 -3.17
CA VAL A 116 2.74 -6.83 -2.52
C VAL A 116 4.08 -6.37 -1.99
N SER A 117 4.73 -5.46 -2.73
CA SER A 117 5.95 -4.78 -2.31
C SER A 117 5.73 -3.31 -1.94
N PHE A 118 4.52 -2.79 -2.12
CA PHE A 118 4.12 -1.46 -1.65
C PHE A 118 2.67 -1.47 -1.19
N ILE A 119 2.39 -0.64 -0.18
CA ILE A 119 1.05 -0.39 0.33
C ILE A 119 0.97 1.09 0.67
N LYS A 120 0.02 1.81 0.09
CA LYS A 120 -0.20 3.23 0.29
C LYS A 120 -1.64 3.49 0.61
N MET A 121 -1.91 4.51 1.42
CA MET A 121 -3.26 4.95 1.70
C MET A 121 -3.32 6.48 1.64
N ALA A 122 -3.99 7.06 0.64
CA ALA A 122 -4.27 8.49 0.67
C ALA A 122 -5.33 8.79 1.73
N HIS A 123 -5.34 10.00 2.29
CA HIS A 123 -6.36 10.43 3.25
C HIS A 123 -6.84 11.85 3.00
N GLN A 124 -8.11 12.09 3.29
CA GLN A 124 -8.71 13.43 3.28
C GLN A 124 -9.71 13.57 4.42
N PHE A 125 -9.48 14.57 5.27
CA PHE A 125 -10.44 14.97 6.31
C PHE A 125 -11.42 15.99 5.74
N ASP A 126 -12.70 15.78 6.01
CA ASP A 126 -13.78 16.73 5.76
C ASP A 126 -14.34 17.18 7.11
N ASP A 127 -13.86 18.34 7.56
CA ASP A 127 -14.22 18.92 8.86
C ASP A 127 -15.69 19.35 8.93
N GLN A 128 -16.27 19.78 7.80
CA GLN A 128 -17.65 20.24 7.77
C GLN A 128 -18.61 19.07 7.99
N ASN A 129 -18.34 17.95 7.33
CA ASN A 129 -19.18 16.77 7.43
C ASN A 129 -18.71 15.76 8.48
N LYS A 130 -17.59 16.04 9.17
CA LYS A 130 -16.96 15.17 10.18
C LYS A 130 -16.68 13.78 9.61
N LYS A 131 -15.94 13.75 8.50
CA LYS A 131 -15.65 12.51 7.74
C LYS A 131 -14.16 12.38 7.49
N LEU A 132 -13.74 11.13 7.36
CA LEU A 132 -12.43 10.76 6.84
C LEU A 132 -12.63 9.86 5.62
N GLU A 133 -12.08 10.29 4.49
CA GLU A 133 -11.99 9.50 3.27
C GLU A 133 -10.58 8.95 3.13
N LEU A 134 -10.47 7.68 2.76
CA LEU A 134 -9.20 6.98 2.60
C LEU A 134 -9.21 6.24 1.28
N GLU A 135 -8.06 6.16 0.63
CA GLU A 135 -7.89 5.40 -0.61
C GLU A 135 -6.68 4.50 -0.49
N LEU A 136 -6.91 3.20 -0.33
CA LEU A 136 -5.87 2.18 -0.27
C LEU A 136 -5.49 1.73 -1.67
N GLU A 137 -4.19 1.67 -1.91
CA GLU A 137 -3.58 1.08 -3.09
C GLU A 137 -2.45 0.15 -2.66
N PHE A 138 -2.40 -1.05 -3.22
CA PHE A 138 -1.29 -1.97 -2.98
C PHE A 138 -0.97 -2.81 -4.21
N GLY A 139 0.29 -3.25 -4.28
CA GLY A 139 0.81 -3.96 -5.42
C GLY A 139 2.31 -4.14 -5.34
N HIS A 140 2.95 -4.39 -6.47
CA HIS A 140 4.38 -4.59 -6.54
C HIS A 140 5.03 -3.73 -7.61
N PHE A 141 6.34 -3.54 -7.51
CA PHE A 141 7.11 -2.87 -8.57
C PHE A 141 7.61 -3.89 -9.61
N HIS A 142 7.37 -3.60 -10.89
CA HIS A 142 8.04 -4.28 -12.00
C HIS A 142 8.91 -3.28 -12.75
N SER A 143 10.23 -3.48 -12.74
CA SER A 143 11.19 -2.57 -13.40
C SER A 143 10.98 -1.09 -13.03
N SER A 144 10.79 -0.81 -11.73
CA SER A 144 10.49 0.51 -11.14
C SER A 144 9.12 1.10 -11.45
N GLN A 145 8.29 0.47 -12.27
CA GLN A 145 6.89 0.87 -12.47
C GLN A 145 6.00 0.19 -11.43
N PRO A 146 5.10 0.94 -10.74
CA PRO A 146 4.14 0.33 -9.84
C PRO A 146 3.07 -0.42 -10.62
N HIS A 147 2.85 -1.68 -10.27
CA HIS A 147 1.75 -2.49 -10.76
C HIS A 147 0.74 -2.68 -9.63
N ILE A 148 -0.40 -1.98 -9.75
CA ILE A 148 -1.47 -1.99 -8.75
C ILE A 148 -2.24 -3.31 -8.89
N ILE A 149 -2.38 -4.03 -7.79
CA ILE A 149 -3.16 -5.29 -7.76
C ILE A 149 -4.48 -5.12 -7.03
N GLY A 150 -4.58 -4.15 -6.12
CA GLY A 150 -5.81 -3.86 -5.40
C GLY A 150 -5.90 -2.39 -5.04
N GLN A 151 -7.10 -1.84 -5.19
CA GLN A 151 -7.43 -0.46 -4.89
C GLN A 151 -8.82 -0.40 -4.26
N GLN A 152 -8.97 0.37 -3.18
CA GLN A 152 -10.25 0.51 -2.52
C GLN A 152 -10.35 1.81 -1.74
N SER A 153 -11.48 2.50 -1.88
CA SER A 153 -11.83 3.67 -1.07
C SER A 153 -12.61 3.27 0.18
N PHE A 154 -12.36 3.97 1.28
CA PHE A 154 -13.11 3.88 2.53
C PHE A 154 -13.65 5.23 2.92
N LYS A 155 -14.76 5.20 3.64
CA LYS A 155 -15.38 6.39 4.22
C LYS A 155 -15.77 6.12 5.66
N ILE A 156 -15.17 6.87 6.57
CA ILE A 156 -15.49 6.82 7.99
C ILE A 156 -16.30 8.07 8.31
N ASN A 157 -17.56 7.86 8.70
CA ASN A 157 -18.45 8.94 9.16
C ASN A 157 -18.47 8.94 10.69
N PHE A 158 -18.24 10.11 11.29
CA PHE A 158 -18.25 10.28 12.75
C PHE A 158 -19.59 10.87 13.19
N LEU A 159 -20.21 10.26 14.19
CA LEU A 159 -21.47 10.74 14.76
C LEU A 159 -21.25 11.68 15.97
N ALA A 160 -20.02 11.74 16.49
CA ALA A 160 -19.66 12.47 17.70
C ALA A 160 -18.49 13.46 17.45
N ASP A 161 -18.38 14.47 18.31
CA ASP A 161 -17.46 15.63 18.20
C ASP A 161 -16.21 15.55 19.05
#